data_AF-A0A0F2JER9-F1
#
_entry.id   AF-A0A0F2JER9-F1
#
_cell.length_a   1.000
_cell.length_b   1.000
_cell.length_c   1.000
_cell.angle_alpha   90.00
_cell.angle_beta   90.00
_cell.angle_gamma   90.00
#
_symmetry.space_group_name_H-M   'P 1'
#
loop_
_entity.id
_entity.type
_entity.pdbx_description
1 polymer ?
#
loop_
_entity_poly.entity_id
_entity_poly.type
_entity_poly.pdbx_seq_one_letter_code
_entity_poly.pdbx_strand_id
1 'polypeptide(L)'
;MSFTIKTQSDVFKFALPLYDYLSQHGHAEQAGALVKLVDSCYPQDAQAIDAHRKAFTQIRETVHDLPSQYLLALEDALRVLSE
;
A
#
# COMPACT_ATOMS: atom_id res chain seq x y z
N MET A 1 0.05 14.22 -8.25
CA MET A 1 0.54 14.32 -6.85
C MET A 1 1.83 13.52 -6.77
N SER A 2 2.86 13.99 -6.07
CA SER A 2 4.07 13.18 -5.84
C SER A 2 4.00 12.59 -4.44
N PHE A 3 4.13 11.27 -4.34
CA PHE A 3 4.20 10.58 -3.04
C PHE A 3 5.66 10.49 -2.64
N THR A 4 6.02 11.09 -1.51
CA THR A 4 7.37 10.96 -0.95
C THR A 4 7.29 9.99 0.22
N ILE A 5 7.79 8.77 0.05
CA ILE A 5 7.78 7.74 1.09
C ILE A 5 9.18 7.65 1.71
N LYS A 6 9.30 8.06 2.97
CA LYS A 6 10.57 8.01 3.72
C LYS A 6 10.45 7.36 5.08
N THR A 7 9.23 7.30 5.62
CA THR A 7 8.94 6.74 6.94
C THR A 7 7.76 5.78 6.87
N GLN A 8 7.63 4.91 7.86
CA GLN A 8 6.47 4.01 7.97
C GLN A 8 5.14 4.79 8.04
N SER A 9 5.15 5.98 8.65
CA SER A 9 3.96 6.86 8.64
C SER A 9 3.58 7.30 7.23
N ASP A 10 4.54 7.51 6.33
CA ASP A 10 4.26 7.85 4.93
C ASP A 10 3.68 6.66 4.16
N VAL A 11 4.13 5.44 4.47
CA VAL A 11 3.56 4.19 3.94
C VAL A 11 2.07 4.10 4.27
N PHE A 12 1.70 4.32 5.54
CA PHE A 12 0.30 4.27 5.95
C PHE A 12 -0.54 5.37 5.29
N LYS A 13 0.01 6.58 5.15
CA LYS A 13 -0.66 7.68 4.42
C LYS A 13 -0.83 7.37 2.94
N PHE A 14 0.09 6.63 2.33
CA PHE A 14 0.02 6.22 0.92
C PHE A 14 -1.01 5.13 0.66
N ALA A 15 -1.35 4.31 1.66
CA ALA A 15 -2.38 3.27 1.51
C ALA A 15 -3.76 3.86 1.11
N LEU A 16 -4.11 5.06 1.59
CA LEU A 16 -5.38 5.73 1.26
C LEU A 16 -5.50 6.15 -0.21
N PRO A 17 -4.58 6.95 -0.80
CA PRO A 17 -4.64 7.30 -2.20
C PRO A 17 -4.44 6.09 -3.13
N LEU A 18 -3.71 5.06 -2.69
CA LEU A 18 -3.61 3.79 -3.43
C LEU A 18 -4.95 3.04 -3.44
N TYR A 19 -5.63 2.97 -2.29
CA TYR A 19 -6.98 2.41 -2.19
C TYR A 19 -7.97 3.13 -3.10
N ASP A 20 -7.98 4.47 -3.07
CA ASP A 20 -8.88 5.28 -3.90
C ASP A 20 -8.66 5.00 -5.39
N TYR A 21 -7.40 4.95 -5.84
CA TYR A 21 -7.06 4.57 -7.20
C TYR A 21 -7.58 3.17 -7.57
N LEU A 22 -7.26 2.16 -6.75
CA LEU A 22 -7.67 0.78 -6.98
C LEU A 22 -9.20 0.64 -7.03
N SER A 23 -9.91 1.35 -6.15
CA SER A 23 -11.37 1.34 -6.11
C SER A 23 -11.99 1.96 -7.37
N GLN A 24 -11.43 3.07 -7.86
CA GLN A 24 -11.93 3.76 -9.06
C GLN A 24 -11.61 3.02 -10.36
N HIS A 25 -10.57 2.18 -10.39
CA HIS A 25 -10.10 1.49 -11.59
C HIS A 25 -10.50 0.01 -11.64
N GLY A 26 -11.44 -0.41 -10.80
CA GLY A 26 -12.00 -1.78 -10.84
C GLY A 26 -11.14 -2.84 -10.12
N HIS A 27 -10.09 -2.45 -9.40
CA HIS A 27 -9.26 -3.33 -8.58
C HIS A 27 -9.84 -3.50 -7.16
N ALA A 28 -11.13 -3.87 -7.09
CA ALA A 28 -11.88 -3.94 -5.83
C ALA A 28 -11.31 -4.97 -4.84
N GLU A 29 -10.73 -6.07 -5.33
CA GLU A 29 -10.10 -7.09 -4.48
C GLU A 29 -8.85 -6.54 -3.78
N GLN A 30 -7.98 -5.86 -4.52
CA GLN A 30 -6.77 -5.22 -4.00
C GLN A 30 -7.10 -4.07 -3.06
N ALA A 31 -8.11 -3.26 -3.41
CA ALA A 31 -8.64 -2.21 -2.54
C ALA A 31 -9.20 -2.80 -1.23
N GLY A 32 -9.94 -3.91 -1.31
CA GLY A 32 -10.47 -4.62 -0.14
C GLY A 32 -9.37 -5.18 0.77
N ALA A 33 -8.25 -5.63 0.20
CA ALA A 33 -7.09 -6.04 0.97
C ALA A 33 -6.53 -4.89 1.81
N LEU A 34 -6.44 -3.68 1.25
CA LEU A 34 -5.97 -2.49 1.98
C LEU A 34 -6.93 -2.06 3.10
N VAL A 35 -8.24 -2.12 2.88
CA VAL A 35 -9.23 -1.79 3.92
C VAL A 35 -9.09 -2.71 5.11
N LYS A 36 -8.89 -4.01 4.88
CA LYS A 36 -8.69 -5.00 5.96
C LYS A 36 -7.45 -4.69 6.81
N LEU A 37 -6.43 -4.05 6.26
CA LEU A 37 -5.24 -3.64 7.01
C LEU A 37 -5.51 -2.47 7.94
N VAL A 38 -6.33 -1.51 7.50
CA VAL A 38 -6.72 -0.34 8.29
C VAL A 38 -7.75 -0.71 9.37
N ASP A 39 -8.66 -1.64 9.04
CA ASP A 39 -9.68 -2.14 9.96
C ASP A 39 -9.09 -3.12 11.00
N SER A 40 -7.99 -3.80 10.65
CA SER A 40 -7.24 -4.60 11.60
C SER A 40 -6.58 -3.68 12.63
N CYS A 41 -7.14 -3.66 13.83
CA CYS A 41 -6.55 -2.99 14.99
C CYS A 41 -5.33 -3.80 15.47
N TYR A 42 -4.23 -3.73 14.70
CA TYR A 42 -3.00 -4.46 15.00
C TYR A 42 -2.43 -3.95 16.33
N PRO A 43 -2.29 -4.81 17.35
CA PRO A 43 -1.75 -4.41 18.65
C PRO A 43 -0.22 -4.19 18.62
N GLN A 44 0.45 -4.56 17.53
CA GLN A 44 1.89 -4.46 17.35
C GLN A 44 2.23 -3.92 15.95
N ASP A 45 3.11 -2.91 15.89
CA ASP A 45 3.57 -2.30 14.64
C ASP A 45 4.14 -3.33 13.65
N ALA A 46 4.83 -4.36 14.14
CA ALA A 46 5.41 -5.41 13.29
C ALA A 46 4.37 -6.19 12.48
N GLN A 47 3.19 -6.47 13.05
CA GLN A 47 2.11 -7.18 12.32
C GLN A 47 1.46 -6.28 11.27
N ALA A 48 1.27 -4.99 11.59
CA ALA A 48 0.78 -4.01 10.64
C ALA A 48 1.75 -3.84 9.45
N ILE A 49 3.06 -3.77 9.74
CA ILE A 49 4.13 -3.65 8.73
C ILE A 49 4.14 -4.87 7.80
N ASP A 50 4.13 -6.09 8.34
CA ASP A 50 4.13 -7.32 7.53
C ASP A 50 2.87 -7.42 6.65
N ALA A 51 1.72 -7.03 7.19
CA ALA A 51 0.46 -7.08 6.46
C ALA A 51 0.40 -6.03 5.32
N HIS A 52 0.90 -4.81 5.56
CA HIS A 52 1.09 -3.80 4.50
C HIS A 52 2.07 -4.26 3.44
N ARG A 53 3.20 -4.86 3.83
CA ARG A 53 4.20 -5.39 2.90
C ARG A 53 3.62 -6.46 1.99
N LYS A 54 2.83 -7.39 2.54
CA LYS A 54 2.14 -8.43 1.77
C LYS A 54 1.13 -7.86 0.79
N ALA A 55 0.26 -6.94 1.23
CA ALA A 55 -0.73 -6.32 0.35
C ALA A 55 -0.06 -5.52 -0.77
N PHE A 56 0.97 -4.73 -0.46
CA PHE A 56 1.69 -3.94 -1.44
C PHE A 56 2.43 -4.80 -2.46
N THR A 57 3.00 -5.92 -2.02
CA THR A 57 3.63 -6.90 -2.94
C THR A 57 2.59 -7.50 -3.88
N GLN A 58 1.44 -7.95 -3.36
CA GLN A 58 0.37 -8.48 -4.20
C GLN A 58 -0.17 -7.46 -5.20
N ILE A 59 -0.36 -6.20 -4.77
CA ILE A 59 -0.81 -5.12 -5.65
C ILE A 59 0.17 -4.90 -6.79
N ARG A 60 1.48 -4.87 -6.50
CA ARG A 60 2.52 -4.74 -7.53
C ARG A 60 2.50 -5.89 -8.54
N GLU A 61 2.21 -7.11 -8.07
CA GLU A 61 2.20 -8.31 -8.91
C GLU A 61 0.91 -8.47 -9.72
N THR A 62 -0.22 -7.96 -9.24
CA THR A 62 -1.52 -8.10 -9.94
C THR A 62 -1.95 -6.87 -10.72
N VAL A 63 -1.54 -5.67 -10.32
CA VAL A 63 -1.96 -4.42 -10.95
C VAL A 63 -0.84 -3.89 -11.83
N HIS A 64 -0.85 -4.29 -13.10
CA HIS A 64 0.17 -3.89 -14.06
C HIS A 64 -0.05 -2.49 -14.67
N ASP A 65 -1.27 -1.95 -14.55
CA ASP A 65 -1.65 -0.63 -15.09
C ASP A 65 -1.51 0.48 -14.02
N LEU A 66 -0.65 0.28 -13.01
CA LEU A 66 -0.37 1.31 -12.02
C LEU A 66 0.40 2.47 -12.68
N PRO A 67 -0.05 3.73 -12.51
CA PRO A 67 0.68 4.87 -13.01
C PRO A 67 2.07 4.91 -12.39
N SER A 68 3.07 5.35 -13.15
CA SER A 68 4.48 5.29 -12.72
C SER A 68 4.73 5.96 -11.36
N GLN A 69 3.97 7.01 -11.02
CA GLN A 69 4.07 7.68 -9.72
C GLN A 69 3.63 6.80 -8.55
N TYR A 70 2.58 5.99 -8.74
CA TYR A 70 2.13 5.04 -7.72
C TYR A 70 3.06 3.84 -7.65
N LEU A 71 3.57 3.36 -8.79
CA LEU A 71 4.53 2.26 -8.83
C LEU A 71 5.80 2.62 -8.04
N LEU A 72 6.39 3.79 -8.30
CA LEU A 72 7.57 4.27 -7.57
C LEU A 72 7.29 4.39 -6.07
N ALA A 73 6.14 4.97 -5.70
CA ALA A 73 5.75 5.11 -4.31
C ALA A 73 5.54 3.75 -3.61
N LEU A 74 5.00 2.77 -4.34
CA LEU A 74 4.81 1.40 -3.86
C LEU A 74 6.16 0.70 -3.64
N GLU A 75 7.13 0.90 -4.54
CA GLU A 75 8.49 0.38 -4.39
C GLU A 75 9.24 1.02 -3.23
N ASP A 76 9.16 2.34 -3.05
CA ASP A 76 9.74 3.03 -1.89
C ASP A 76 9.06 2.58 -0.58
N ALA A 77 7.74 2.38 -0.59
CA ALA A 77 7.04 1.85 0.57
C ALA A 77 7.49 0.44 0.94
N LEU A 78 7.65 -0.46 -0.04
CA LEU A 78 8.18 -1.80 0.19
C LEU A 78 9.61 -1.79 0.73
N ARG A 79 10.44 -0.81 0.30
CA ARG A 79 11.79 -0.61 0.82
C ARG A 79 11.77 -0.20 2.30
N VAL A 80 10.98 0.81 2.65
CA VAL A 80 10.84 1.31 4.03
C VAL A 80 10.29 0.24 4.98
N LEU A 81 9.42 -0.65 4.51
CA LEU A 81 8.89 -1.77 5.30
C LEU A 81 9.84 -2.99 5.39
N SER A 82 10.97 -2.97 4.67
CA SER A 82 11.96 -4.05 4.68
C SER A 82 13.27 -3.68 5.40
N GLU A 83 13.41 -2.43 5.86
CA GLU A 83 14.48 -1.97 6.77
C GLU A 83 14.11 -2.20 8.24
#